data_AF-A0A950REF2-F1
#
_entry.id   AF-A0A950REF2-F1
#
_cell.length_a   1.000
_cell.length_b   1.000
_cell.length_c   1.000
_cell.angle_alpha   90.00
_cell.angle_beta   90.00
_cell.angle_gamma   90.00
#
_symmetry.space_group_name_H-M   'P 1'
#
loop_
_entity.id
_entity.type
_entity.pdbx_description
1 polymer ?
#
loop_
_entity_poly.entity_id
_entity_poly.type
_entity_poly.pdbx_seq_one_letter_code
_entity_poly.pdbx_strand_id
1 'polypeptide(L)'
;MIISFLNQKGGVGKTTLSVNVAACLARRERKVLLIDADKQGSASTWASLRSEPAFQVVSMARENMAKEAMRLAADFDHTLIDGPPHAEQIARSCIIASDFVVLPIEPSGLSTWAS
;
A
#
# COMPACT_ATOMS: atom_id res chain seq x y z
N MET A 1 -1.64 13.00 3.12
CA MET A 1 -0.64 12.61 2.08
C MET A 1 -0.80 11.13 1.76
N ILE A 2 -0.81 10.75 0.47
CA ILE A 2 -1.03 9.39 -0.02
C ILE A 2 0.26 8.84 -0.64
N ILE A 3 0.76 7.71 -0.14
CA ILE A 3 1.96 7.02 -0.64
C ILE A 3 1.58 5.62 -1.10
N SER A 4 1.86 5.26 -2.34
CA SER A 4 1.66 3.87 -2.83
C SER A 4 2.97 3.10 -2.93
N PHE A 5 2.91 1.81 -2.61
CA PHE A 5 4.01 0.86 -2.76
C PHE A 5 3.67 -0.07 -3.92
N LEU A 6 4.27 0.17 -5.09
CA LEU A 6 3.90 -0.48 -6.35
C LEU A 6 5.10 -1.21 -6.97
N ASN A 7 4.86 -2.38 -7.53
CA ASN A 7 5.81 -3.10 -8.39
C ASN A 7 5.05 -4.28 -9.00
N GLN A 8 5.19 -4.48 -10.32
CA GLN A 8 4.60 -5.63 -11.01
C GLN A 8 5.15 -6.96 -10.49
N LYS A 9 6.44 -7.00 -10.10
CA LYS A 9 7.06 -8.19 -9.52
C LYS A 9 6.50 -8.47 -8.12
N GLY A 10 6.10 -9.72 -7.90
CA GLY A 10 5.76 -10.24 -6.57
C GLY A 10 6.99 -10.41 -5.68
N GLY A 11 6.82 -10.40 -4.36
CA GLY A 11 7.90 -10.72 -3.42
C GLY A 11 8.98 -9.64 -3.21
N VAL A 12 8.86 -8.46 -3.83
CA VAL A 12 9.83 -7.35 -3.64
C VAL A 12 9.68 -6.58 -2.32
N GLY A 13 8.80 -7.03 -1.42
CA GLY A 13 8.60 -6.41 -0.11
C GLY A 13 7.59 -5.27 -0.03
N LYS A 14 6.66 -5.13 -0.99
CA LYS A 14 5.60 -4.09 -0.98
C LYS A 14 4.80 -4.05 0.33
N THR A 15 4.14 -5.16 0.67
CA THR A 15 3.34 -5.30 1.90
C THR A 15 4.18 -5.11 3.16
N THR A 16 5.41 -5.65 3.16
CA THR A 16 6.32 -5.50 4.30
C THR A 16 6.67 -4.04 4.54
N LEU A 17 7.01 -3.29 3.48
CA LEU A 17 7.33 -1.87 3.59
C LEU A 17 6.09 -1.05 3.95
N SER A 18 4.96 -1.27 3.28
CA SER A 18 3.73 -0.49 3.53
C SER A 18 3.26 -0.64 4.98
N VAL A 19 3.21 -1.86 5.52
CA VAL A 19 2.86 -2.12 6.92
C VAL A 19 3.84 -1.48 7.91
N ASN A 20 5.16 -1.62 7.68
CA ASN A 20 6.16 -1.10 8.62
C ASN A 20 6.25 0.43 8.59
N VAL A 21 6.10 1.05 7.41
CA VAL A 21 6.04 2.51 7.29
C VAL A 21 4.77 3.04 7.97
N ALA A 22 3.61 2.39 7.78
CA ALA A 22 2.38 2.74 8.50
C ALA A 22 2.56 2.66 10.01
N ALA A 23 3.17 1.58 10.51
CA ALA A 23 3.46 1.41 11.93
C ALA A 23 4.41 2.50 12.46
N CYS A 24 5.45 2.85 11.70
CA CYS A 24 6.40 3.90 12.08
C CYS A 24 5.71 5.27 12.18
N LEU A 25 4.84 5.61 11.23
CA LEU A 25 4.07 6.84 11.23
C LEU A 25 3.07 6.88 12.39
N ALA A 26 2.36 5.78 12.65
CA ALA A 26 1.43 5.67 13.78
C ALA A 26 2.15 5.83 15.12
N ARG A 27 3.35 5.26 15.27
CA ARG A 27 4.21 5.45 16.47
C ARG A 27 4.68 6.89 16.67
N ARG A 28 4.58 7.73 15.64
CA ARG A 28 4.82 9.18 15.71
C ARG A 28 3.52 9.97 15.87
N GLU A 29 2.50 9.32 16.43
CA GLU A 29 1.18 9.89 16.75
C GLU A 29 0.44 10.45 15.52
N ARG A 30 0.75 9.93 14.32
CA ARG A 30 0.02 10.27 13.10
C ARG A 30 -1.22 9.39 12.97
N LYS A 31 -2.31 9.95 12.47
CA LYS A 31 -3.49 9.20 12.08
C LYS A 31 -3.23 8.55 10.72
N VAL A 32 -3.09 7.22 10.71
CA VAL A 32 -2.65 6.45 9.54
C VAL A 32 -3.73 5.52 9.03
N LEU A 33 -3.90 5.49 7.71
CA LEU A 33 -4.70 4.52 6.97
C LEU A 33 -3.77 3.67 6.09
N LEU A 34 -3.97 2.35 6.07
CA LEU A 34 -3.39 1.46 5.07
C LEU A 34 -4.51 0.89 4.20
N ILE A 35 -4.46 1.16 2.90
CA ILE A 35 -5.36 0.58 1.91
C ILE A 35 -4.67 -0.63 1.28
N ASP A 36 -5.27 -1.80 1.46
CA ASP A 36 -4.85 -3.04 0.82
C ASP A 36 -5.51 -3.15 -0.55
N ALA A 37 -4.77 -2.80 -1.60
CA ALA A 37 -5.24 -2.85 -2.98
C ALA A 37 -4.93 -4.20 -3.67
N ASP A 38 -4.37 -5.17 -2.94
CA ASP A 38 -4.10 -6.51 -3.45
C ASP A 38 -5.28 -7.44 -3.17
N LYS A 39 -5.73 -8.17 -4.20
CA LYS A 39 -6.77 -9.20 -4.06
C LYS A 39 -6.33 -10.35 -3.15
N GLN A 40 -5.02 -10.56 -2.98
CA GLN A 40 -4.49 -11.54 -2.03
C GLN A 40 -4.69 -11.12 -0.57
N GLY A 41 -4.92 -9.83 -0.29
CA GLY A 41 -5.29 -9.37 1.04
C GLY A 41 -4.20 -9.55 2.09
N SER A 42 -2.91 -9.49 1.70
CA SER A 42 -1.79 -9.79 2.61
C SER A 42 -1.71 -8.79 3.77
N ALA A 43 -1.88 -7.49 3.51
CA ALA A 43 -1.90 -6.48 4.55
C ALA A 43 -3.14 -6.61 5.47
N SER A 44 -4.30 -6.90 4.89
CA SER A 44 -5.55 -7.13 5.62
C SER A 44 -5.44 -8.35 6.56
N THR A 45 -4.84 -9.43 6.06
CA THR A 45 -4.58 -10.65 6.84
C THR A 45 -3.58 -10.37 7.96
N TRP A 46 -2.52 -9.61 7.70
CA TRP A 46 -1.58 -9.19 8.73
C TRP A 46 -2.30 -8.39 9.84
N ALA A 47 -3.23 -7.51 9.48
CA ALA A 47 -3.97 -6.69 10.44
C ALA A 47 -4.92 -7.52 11.29
N SER A 48 -5.63 -8.50 10.70
CA SER A 48 -6.60 -9.34 11.43
C SER A 48 -5.96 -10.24 12.49
N LEU A 49 -4.66 -10.54 12.35
CA LEU A 49 -3.90 -11.31 13.34
C LEU A 49 -3.49 -10.50 14.59
N ARG A 50 -3.80 -9.19 14.64
CA ARG A 50 -3.44 -8.32 15.77
C ARG A 50 -4.65 -8.08 16.66
N SER A 51 -4.45 -8.18 17.98
CA SER A 51 -5.47 -7.79 18.97
C SER A 51 -5.72 -6.28 18.96
N GLU A 52 -4.64 -5.50 18.82
CA GLU A 52 -4.67 -4.03 18.83
C GLU A 52 -3.83 -3.50 17.66
N PRO A 53 -4.44 -3.21 16.51
CA PRO A 53 -3.75 -2.61 15.37
C PRO A 53 -3.44 -1.14 15.66
N ALA A 54 -2.18 -0.73 15.40
CA ALA A 54 -1.73 0.64 15.63
C ALA A 54 -2.30 1.67 14.64
N PHE A 55 -2.92 1.21 13.54
CA PHE A 55 -3.49 2.03 12.48
C PHE A 55 -4.62 1.28 11.78
N GLN A 56 -5.46 2.00 11.03
CA GLN A 56 -6.60 1.41 10.35
C GLN A 56 -6.18 0.74 9.03
N VAL A 57 -6.75 -0.42 8.73
CA VAL A 57 -6.54 -1.13 7.47
C VAL A 57 -7.88 -1.33 6.75
N VAL A 58 -7.92 -1.05 5.45
CA VAL A 58 -9.11 -1.19 4.59
C VAL A 58 -8.75 -1.94 3.32
N SER A 59 -9.52 -2.97 2.97
CA SER A 59 -9.36 -3.67 1.68
C SER A 59 -10.08 -2.92 0.56
N MET A 60 -9.38 -2.66 -0.54
CA MET A 60 -9.89 -1.95 -1.72
C MET A 60 -9.20 -2.40 -3.01
N ALA A 61 -9.35 -3.66 -3.39
CA ALA A 61 -8.75 -4.21 -4.61
C ALA A 61 -9.67 -4.05 -5.85
N ARG A 62 -9.82 -2.81 -6.36
CA ARG A 62 -10.67 -2.49 -7.53
C ARG A 62 -10.03 -1.46 -8.46
N GLU A 63 -10.30 -1.58 -9.76
CA GLU A 63 -9.67 -0.78 -10.82
C GLU A 63 -10.00 0.72 -10.75
N ASN A 64 -11.15 1.09 -10.19
CA ASN A 64 -11.63 2.47 -10.05
C ASN A 64 -11.53 3.01 -8.61
N MET A 65 -10.58 2.50 -7.81
CA MET A 65 -10.44 2.86 -6.40
C MET A 65 -10.03 4.32 -6.15
N ALA A 66 -9.40 5.00 -7.11
CA ALA A 66 -8.72 6.27 -6.86
C ALA A 66 -9.57 7.33 -6.13
N LYS A 67 -10.82 7.56 -6.60
CA LYS A 67 -11.73 8.54 -5.99
C LYS A 67 -12.08 8.20 -4.55
N GLU A 68 -12.37 6.93 -4.27
CA GLU A 68 -12.72 6.52 -2.91
C GLU A 68 -11.48 6.53 -1.99
N ALA A 69 -10.32 6.11 -2.50
CA ALA A 69 -9.07 6.17 -1.76
C ALA A 69 -8.75 7.61 -1.33
N MET A 70 -8.89 8.58 -2.24
CA MET A 70 -8.73 10.01 -1.92
C MET A 70 -9.77 10.51 -0.92
N ARG A 71 -11.03 10.08 -1.04
CA ARG A 71 -12.10 10.45 -0.11
C ARG A 71 -11.81 9.95 1.30
N LEU A 72 -11.46 8.67 1.45
CA LEU A 72 -11.11 8.09 2.75
C LEU A 72 -9.85 8.76 3.33
N ALA A 73 -8.85 9.03 2.48
CA ALA A 73 -7.60 9.65 2.91
C ALA A 73 -7.77 11.06 3.48
N ALA A 74 -8.87 11.76 3.20
CA ALA A 74 -9.14 13.09 3.74
C ALA A 74 -9.25 13.10 5.28
N ASP A 75 -9.59 11.98 5.90
CA ASP A 75 -9.72 11.85 7.35
C ASP A 75 -8.41 11.44 8.06
N PHE A 76 -7.29 11.32 7.34
CA PHE A 76 -6.01 10.79 7.85
C PHE A 76 -4.85 11.71 7.49
N ASP A 77 -3.83 11.75 8.35
CA ASP A 77 -2.59 12.50 8.08
C ASP A 77 -1.82 11.85 6.93
N HIS A 78 -1.72 10.51 7.00
CA HIS A 78 -1.02 9.68 6.03
C HIS A 78 -1.85 8.47 5.63
N THR A 79 -1.95 8.24 4.33
CA THR A 79 -2.56 7.05 3.75
C THR A 79 -1.50 6.31 2.94
N LEU A 80 -1.37 5.02 3.21
CA LEU A 80 -0.50 4.14 2.46
C LEU A 80 -1.36 3.24 1.58
N ILE A 81 -0.90 2.92 0.38
CA ILE A 81 -1.55 1.96 -0.51
C ILE A 81 -0.58 0.80 -0.75
N ASP A 82 -0.97 -0.41 -0.33
CA ASP A 82 -0.28 -1.66 -0.67
C ASP A 82 -0.78 -2.14 -2.04
N GLY A 83 0.05 -2.00 -3.06
CA GLY A 83 -0.35 -2.29 -4.43
C GLY A 83 -0.24 -3.78 -4.81
N PRO A 84 -1.08 -4.26 -5.73
CA PRO A 84 -1.03 -5.64 -6.20
C PRO A 84 0.20 -5.93 -7.10
N PRO A 85 0.65 -7.20 -7.17
CA PRO A 85 1.49 -7.68 -8.26
C PRO A 85 0.67 -7.90 -9.54
N HIS A 86 1.28 -7.69 -10.72
CA HIS A 86 0.71 -7.99 -12.04
C HIS A 86 -0.73 -7.48 -12.35
N ALA A 87 -1.22 -6.45 -11.66
CA ALA A 87 -2.57 -5.90 -11.88
C ALA A 87 -2.50 -4.43 -12.30
N GLU A 88 -2.29 -4.21 -13.61
CA GLU A 88 -2.02 -2.89 -14.20
C GLU A 88 -3.12 -1.85 -13.92
N GLN A 89 -4.40 -2.22 -14.06
CA GLN A 89 -5.49 -1.26 -13.87
C GLN A 89 -5.65 -0.81 -12.41
N ILE A 90 -5.46 -1.73 -11.46
CA ILE A 90 -5.46 -1.37 -10.04
C ILE A 90 -4.23 -0.50 -9.73
N ALA A 91 -3.04 -0.90 -10.20
CA ALA A 91 -1.82 -0.12 -10.02
C ALA A 91 -1.96 1.31 -10.59
N ARG A 92 -2.55 1.47 -11.77
CA ARG A 92 -2.87 2.78 -12.36
C ARG A 92 -3.80 3.59 -11.46
N SER A 93 -4.82 2.97 -10.89
CA SER A 93 -5.72 3.61 -9.92
C SER A 93 -4.97 4.07 -8.68
N CYS A 94 -4.05 3.27 -8.16
CA CYS A 94 -3.20 3.63 -7.03
C CYS A 94 -2.32 4.85 -7.37
N ILE A 95 -1.72 4.88 -8.57
CA ILE A 95 -0.92 6.02 -9.06
C ILE A 95 -1.76 7.29 -9.08
N ILE A 96 -2.97 7.23 -9.65
CA ILE A 96 -3.87 8.40 -9.74
C ILE A 96 -4.22 8.97 -8.36
N ALA A 97 -4.31 8.12 -7.33
CA ALA A 97 -4.61 8.57 -5.97
C ALA A 97 -3.37 9.03 -5.19
N SER A 98 -2.15 8.79 -5.66
CA SER A 98 -0.94 8.96 -4.86
C SER A 98 -0.29 10.33 -5.04
N ASP A 99 0.19 10.92 -3.95
CA ASP A 99 1.14 12.03 -3.98
C ASP A 99 2.55 11.54 -4.30
N PHE A 100 2.92 10.35 -3.80
CA PHE A 100 4.20 9.69 -4.04
C PHE A 100 4.03 8.20 -4.34
N VAL A 101 4.81 7.70 -5.29
CA VAL A 101 4.89 6.27 -5.63
C VAL A 101 6.26 5.76 -5.25
N VAL A 102 6.30 4.75 -4.38
CA VAL A 102 7.48 4.00 -4.00
C VAL A 102 7.52 2.72 -4.82
N LEU A 103 8.61 2.53 -5.57
CA LEU A 103 8.88 1.33 -6.37
C LEU A 103 9.96 0.49 -5.67
N PRO A 104 9.62 -0.41 -4.73
CA PRO A 104 10.61 -1.26 -4.11
C PRO A 104 11.17 -2.25 -5.12
N ILE A 105 12.49 -2.38 -5.15
CA ILE A 105 13.22 -3.33 -6.00
C ILE A 105 14.00 -4.30 -5.13
N GLU A 106 14.13 -5.54 -5.60
CA GLU A 106 15.02 -6.51 -4.98
C GLU A 106 16.48 -6.12 -5.27
N PRO A 107 17.41 -6.26 -4.32
CA PRO A 107 18.83 -6.01 -4.56
C PRO A 107 19.50 -7.19 -5.27
N SER A 108 18.96 -7.61 -6.42
CA SER A 108 19.52 -8.71 -7.22
C SER A 108 19.92 -8.23 -8.61
N GLY A 109 21.09 -8.64 -9.11
CA GLY A 109 21.57 -8.27 -10.44
C GLY A 109 20.66 -8.73 -11.58
N LEU A 110 19.78 -9.70 -11.36
CA LEU A 110 18.79 -10.16 -12.34
C LEU A 110 17.50 -9.33 -12.34
N SER A 111 17.16 -8.67 -11.23
CA SER A 111 15.91 -7.91 -11.12
C SER A 111 16.00 -6.53 -11.77
N THR A 112 17.20 -5.95 -11.90
CA THR A 112 17.44 -4.69 -12.61
C THR A 112 17.27 -4.78 -14.13
N TRP A 113 17.39 -5.98 -14.71
CA TRP A 113 17.29 -6.19 -16.17
C TRP A 113 15.89 -6.58 -16.65
N ALA A 114 14.99 -6.96 -15.74
CA ALA A 114 13.63 -7.43 -16.04
C ALA A 114 12.53 -6.45 -15.60
N SER A 115 12.90 -5.23 -15.19
CA SER A 115 12.00 -4.17 -14.72
C SER A 115 11.74 -3.13 -15.81
#